data_AF-A0A075JUW6-F1
#
_entry.id   AF-A0A075JUW6-F1
#
_cell.length_a   1.000
_cell.length_b   1.000
_cell.length_c   1.000
_cell.angle_alpha   90.00
_cell.angle_beta   90.00
_cell.angle_gamma   90.00
#
_symmetry.space_group_name_H-M   'P 1'
#
loop_
_entity.id
_entity.type
_entity.pdbx_description
1 polymer ?
#
loop_
_entity_poly.entity_id
_entity_poly.type
_entity_poly.pdbx_seq_one_letter_code
_entity_poly.pdbx_strand_id
1 'polypeptide(L)'
;MLGYVIAIPITILVLTLHHELSTRERAWPGGIFPAIYFIVFGYLLITKDLDINSSRDIFFYILGFGVFVGIWIDGRNSLKRKIKKELDKMKSYDMK
;
A
#
# COMPACT_ATOMS: atom_id res chain seq x y z
N MET A 1 15.95 22.39 -6.57
CA MET A 1 16.73 21.75 -5.47
C MET A 1 15.96 21.78 -4.13
N LEU A 2 15.56 22.93 -3.58
CA LEU A 2 14.86 22.99 -2.27
C LEU A 2 13.55 22.19 -2.18
N GLY A 3 12.76 22.10 -3.26
CA GLY A 3 11.49 21.37 -3.24
C GLY A 3 11.63 19.87 -3.01
N TYR A 4 12.69 19.24 -3.51
CA TYR A 4 12.93 17.80 -3.33
C TYR A 4 13.34 17.45 -1.90
N VAL A 5 14.08 18.35 -1.23
CA VAL A 5 14.52 18.17 0.15
C VAL A 5 13.33 18.14 1.12
N ILE A 6 12.26 18.86 0.81
CA ILE A 6 11.01 18.85 1.58
C ILE A 6 10.12 17.66 1.19
N ALA A 7 10.08 17.30 -0.10
CA ALA A 7 9.23 16.22 -0.60
C ALA A 7 9.66 14.82 -0.09
N ILE A 8 10.97 14.56 0.04
CA ILE A 8 11.49 13.27 0.51
C ILE A 8 10.99 12.88 1.91
N PRO A 9 11.14 13.71 2.96
CA PRO A 9 10.67 13.36 4.31
C PRO A 9 9.15 13.25 4.39
N ILE A 10 8.40 14.06 3.63
CA ILE A 10 6.95 13.94 3.54
C ILE A 10 6.57 12.58 2.94
N THR A 11 7.27 12.16 1.88
CA THR A 11 7.02 10.86 1.23
C THR A 11 7.29 9.71 2.20
N ILE A 12 8.38 9.77 2.96
CA ILE A 12 8.70 8.76 3.99
C ILE A 12 7.61 8.72 5.06
N LEU A 13 7.19 9.89 5.58
CA LEU A 13 6.12 9.97 6.58
C LEU A 13 4.82 9.34 6.07
N VAL A 14 4.44 9.66 4.83
CA VAL A 14 3.25 9.10 4.18
C VAL A 14 3.35 7.58 4.03
N LEU A 15 4.51 7.05 3.63
CA LEU A 15 4.74 5.61 3.50
C LEU A 15 4.69 4.90 4.87
N THR A 16 5.29 5.48 5.91
CA THR A 16 5.26 4.93 7.27
C THR A 16 3.84 4.92 7.82
N LEU A 17 3.10 6.02 7.66
CA LEU A 17 1.69 6.09 8.02
C LEU A 17 0.88 5.05 7.24
N HIS A 18 1.13 4.93 5.94
CA HIS A 18 0.46 3.96 5.10
C HIS A 18 0.66 2.51 5.58
N HIS A 19 1.89 2.15 5.98
CA HIS A 19 2.21 0.84 6.51
C HIS A 19 1.51 0.56 7.85
N GLU A 20 1.51 1.53 8.77
CA GLU A 20 0.80 1.44 10.06
C GLU A 20 -0.73 1.35 9.87
N LEU A 21 -1.29 2.11 8.93
CA LEU A 21 -2.70 2.05 8.58
C LEU A 21 -3.08 0.70 7.94
N SER A 22 -2.15 0.06 7.24
CA SER A 22 -2.34 -1.27 6.65
C SER A 22 -2.26 -2.42 7.66
N THR A 23 -1.59 -2.22 8.79
CA THR A 23 -1.45 -3.22 9.87
C THR A 23 -2.54 -3.13 10.93
N ARG A 24 -3.40 -2.10 10.87
CA ARG A 24 -4.59 -1.99 11.73
C ARG A 24 -5.68 -3.01 11.38
N GLU A 25 -6.53 -3.27 12.38
CA GLU A 25 -7.60 -4.27 12.34
C GLU A 25 -8.57 -4.07 11.15
N ARG A 26 -8.94 -2.81 10.88
CA ARG A 26 -9.77 -2.43 9.73
C ARG A 26 -8.92 -2.36 8.46
N ALA A 27 -9.35 -3.03 7.40
CA ALA A 27 -8.64 -3.09 6.12
C ALA A 27 -8.74 -1.78 5.29
N TRP A 28 -9.80 -1.01 5.56
CA TRP A 28 -10.19 0.18 4.79
C TRP A 28 -9.16 1.33 4.75
N PRO A 29 -8.44 1.67 5.85
CA PRO A 29 -7.49 2.77 5.85
C PRO A 29 -6.24 2.49 5.00
N GLY A 30 -5.79 1.23 4.93
CA GLY A 30 -4.70 0.81 4.05
C GLY A 30 -5.14 0.65 2.58
N GLY A 31 -6.42 0.35 2.32
CA GLY A 31 -6.94 0.22 0.94
C GLY A 31 -7.13 1.55 0.21
N ILE A 32 -7.09 2.67 0.94
CA ILE A 32 -7.30 4.02 0.40
C ILE A 32 -6.21 4.42 -0.60
N PHE A 33 -4.94 4.08 -0.37
CA PHE A 33 -3.88 4.51 -1.29
C PHE A 33 -3.88 3.75 -2.62
N PRO A 34 -4.05 2.41 -2.65
CA PRO A 34 -4.31 1.70 -3.90
C PRO A 34 -5.52 2.29 -4.65
N ALA A 35 -6.61 2.61 -3.92
CA ALA A 35 -7.81 3.17 -4.53
C ALA A 35 -7.57 4.58 -5.13
N ILE A 36 -6.91 5.47 -4.39
CA ILE A 36 -6.56 6.82 -4.90
C ILE A 36 -5.65 6.71 -6.11
N TYR A 37 -4.64 5.84 -6.07
CA TYR A 37 -3.75 5.62 -7.20
C TYR A 37 -4.54 5.19 -8.45
N PHE A 38 -5.47 4.25 -8.29
CA PHE A 38 -6.32 3.79 -9.39
C PHE A 38 -7.23 4.89 -9.94
N ILE A 39 -7.85 5.69 -9.08
CA ILE A 39 -8.74 6.79 -9.47
C ILE A 39 -7.96 7.88 -10.22
N VAL A 40 -6.81 8.31 -9.69
CA VAL A 40 -5.97 9.34 -10.32
C VAL A 40 -5.45 8.86 -11.67
N PHE A 41 -4.98 7.62 -11.73
CA PHE A 41 -4.51 7.02 -12.98
C PHE A 41 -5.61 6.91 -14.03
N GLY A 42 -6.80 6.42 -13.64
CA GLY A 42 -7.96 6.34 -14.52
C GLY A 42 -8.43 7.72 -15.01
N TYR A 43 -8.39 8.73 -14.15
CA TYR A 43 -8.73 10.11 -14.52
C TYR A 43 -7.76 10.66 -15.58
N LEU A 44 -6.45 10.57 -15.33
CA LEU A 44 -5.42 11.07 -16.24
C LEU A 44 -5.40 10.33 -17.60
N LEU A 45 -5.79 9.05 -17.60
CA LEU A 45 -6.02 8.28 -18.83
C LEU A 45 -7.18 8.84 -19.66
N ILE A 46 -8.29 9.19 -19.00
CA ILE A 46 -9.49 9.71 -19.66
C ILE A 46 -9.24 11.13 -20.20
N THR A 47 -8.54 11.98 -19.44
CA THR A 47 -8.23 13.36 -19.86
C THR A 47 -7.16 13.43 -20.95
N LYS A 48 -6.50 12.31 -21.28
CA LYS A 48 -5.33 12.24 -22.19
C LYS A 48 -4.15 13.12 -21.73
N ASP A 49 -4.13 13.53 -20.46
CA ASP A 49 -2.98 14.20 -19.85
C ASP A 49 -1.83 13.22 -19.60
N LEU A 50 -2.13 11.91 -19.60
CA LEU A 50 -1.13 10.85 -19.62
C LEU A 50 -0.71 10.56 -21.07
N ASP A 51 0.45 11.08 -21.43
CA ASP A 51 1.10 10.81 -22.71
C ASP A 51 1.75 9.41 -22.70
N ILE A 52 0.90 8.38 -22.78
CA ILE A 52 1.33 6.98 -22.83
C ILE A 52 1.76 6.67 -24.26
N ASN A 53 3.02 6.98 -24.55
CA ASN A 53 3.59 6.82 -25.88
C ASN A 53 4.26 5.44 -26.08
N SER A 54 4.44 4.66 -25.01
CA SER A 54 5.07 3.35 -25.10
C SER A 54 4.45 2.31 -24.17
N SER A 55 4.54 1.04 -24.57
CA SER A 55 4.23 -0.12 -23.71
C SER A 55 5.09 -0.14 -22.44
N ARG A 56 6.25 0.52 -22.47
CA ARG A 56 7.12 0.71 -21.29
C ARG A 56 6.46 1.56 -20.20
N ASP A 57 5.70 2.58 -20.57
CA ASP A 57 5.08 3.49 -19.60
C ASP A 57 3.96 2.77 -18.84
N ILE A 58 3.13 2.02 -19.57
CA ILE A 58 2.10 1.13 -19.00
C ILE A 58 2.71 0.16 -17.98
N PHE A 59 3.88 -0.42 -18.30
CA PHE A 59 4.57 -1.34 -17.40
C PHE A 59 4.98 -0.66 -16.08
N PHE A 60 5.50 0.57 -16.13
CA PHE A 60 5.84 1.32 -14.92
C PHE A 60 4.61 1.69 -14.08
N TYR A 61 3.47 2.00 -14.72
CA TYR A 61 2.23 2.26 -13.99
C TYR A 61 1.69 1.02 -13.27
N ILE A 62 1.76 -0.15 -13.92
CA ILE A 62 1.36 -1.43 -13.33
C ILE A 62 2.32 -1.80 -12.18
N LEU A 63 3.63 -1.60 -12.36
CA LEU A 63 4.61 -1.82 -11.29
C LEU A 63 4.33 -0.91 -10.08
N GLY A 64 4.11 0.39 -10.31
CA GLY A 64 3.77 1.33 -9.25
C GLY A 64 2.54 0.89 -8.46
N PHE A 65 1.46 0.53 -9.16
CA PHE A 65 0.26 -0.01 -8.52
C PHE A 65 0.53 -1.30 -7.75
N GLY A 66 1.31 -2.22 -8.34
CA GLY A 66 1.70 -3.48 -7.72
C GLY A 66 2.47 -3.29 -6.41
N VAL A 67 3.30 -2.26 -6.31
CA VAL A 67 4.00 -1.90 -5.06
C VAL A 67 3.00 -1.45 -3.99
N PHE A 68 2.05 -0.55 -4.32
CA PHE A 68 1.03 -0.10 -3.36
C PHE A 68 0.16 -1.27 -2.86
N VAL A 69 -0.29 -2.13 -3.78
CA VAL A 69 -1.07 -3.32 -3.43
C VAL A 69 -0.25 -4.33 -2.63
N GLY A 70 1.02 -4.55 -3.00
CA GLY A 70 1.92 -5.46 -2.31
C GLY A 70 2.17 -5.06 -0.86
N ILE A 71 2.45 -3.78 -0.61
CA ILE A 71 2.62 -3.23 0.75
C ILE A 71 1.35 -3.43 1.57
N TRP A 72 0.18 -3.18 0.97
CA TRP A 72 -1.10 -3.36 1.65
C TRP A 72 -1.37 -4.84 2.00
N ILE A 73 -1.13 -5.75 1.06
CA ILE A 73 -1.31 -7.19 1.27
C ILE A 73 -0.35 -7.71 2.36
N ASP A 74 0.92 -7.30 2.36
CA ASP A 74 1.86 -7.75 3.38
C ASP A 74 1.48 -7.23 4.78
N GLY A 75 1.05 -5.96 4.90
CA GLY A 75 0.53 -5.42 6.15
C GLY A 75 -0.64 -6.25 6.71
N ARG A 76 -1.59 -6.65 5.85
CA ARG A 76 -2.71 -7.52 6.23
C ARG A 76 -2.28 -8.93 6.61
N ASN A 77 -1.32 -9.50 5.88
CA ASN A 77 -0.76 -10.81 6.18
C ASN A 77 0.01 -10.80 7.50
N SER A 78 0.71 -9.72 7.83
CA SER A 78 1.39 -9.53 9.11
C SER A 78 0.42 -9.56 10.29
N LEU A 79 -0.72 -8.88 10.17
CA LEU A 79 -1.78 -8.92 11.18
C LEU A 79 -2.36 -10.34 11.33
N LYS A 80 -2.66 -11.03 10.22
CA LYS A 80 -3.14 -12.42 10.25
C LYS A 80 -2.14 -13.36 10.93
N ARG A 81 -0.83 -13.19 10.66
CA ARG A 81 0.24 -13.95 11.31
C ARG A 81 0.29 -13.69 12.81
N LYS A 82 0.14 -12.43 13.26
CA LYS A 82 0.07 -12.09 14.69
C LYS A 82 -1.12 -12.77 15.37
N ILE A 83 -2.32 -12.65 14.80
CA ILE A 83 -3.53 -13.27 15.36
C ILE A 83 -3.37 -14.79 15.45
N LYS A 84 -2.85 -15.43 14.39
CA LYS A 84 -2.60 -16.88 14.38
C LYS A 84 -1.61 -17.30 15.47
N LYS A 85 -0.50 -16.55 15.66
CA LYS A 85 0.48 -16.83 16.72
C LYS A 85 -0.13 -16.72 18.11
N GLU A 86 -0.95 -15.70 18.38
CA GLU A 86 -1.63 -15.57 19.67
C GLU A 86 -2.64 -16.71 19.89
N LEU A 87 -3.38 -17.12 18.85
CA LEU A 87 -4.31 -18.24 18.92
C LEU A 87 -3.60 -19.58 19.20
N ASP A 88 -2.48 -19.84 18.53
CA ASP A 88 -1.68 -21.05 18.74
C ASP A 88 -1.06 -21.08 20.14
N LYS A 89 -0.64 -19.91 20.66
CA LYS A 89 -0.19 -19.77 22.05
C LYS A 89 -1.30 -20.13 23.04
N MET A 90 -2.50 -19.58 22.87
CA MET A 90 -3.64 -19.91 23.73
C MET A 90 -3.97 -21.41 23.71
N LYS A 91 -3.99 -22.03 22.52
CA LYS A 91 -4.21 -23.49 22.39
C LYS A 91 -3.14 -24.32 23.13
N SER A 92 -1.88 -23.88 23.10
CA SER A 92 -0.80 -24.60 23.78
C SER A 92 -0.91 -24.57 25.32
N TYR A 93 -1.53 -23.53 25.87
CA TYR A 93 -1.81 -23.43 27.30
C TYR A 93 -3.08 -24.19 27.70
N ASP A 94 -4.06 -24.30 26.80
CA ASP A 94 -5.34 -25.00 27.04
C ASP A 94 -5.21 -26.53 26.92
N MET A 95 -4.27 -27.00 26.09
CA MET A 95 -3.95 -28.44 25.94
C MET A 95 -3.09 -29.00 27.08
N LYS A 96 -2.74 -28.20 28.08
CA LYS A 96 -1.83 -28.55 29.17
C LYS A 96 -2.54 -28.49 30.51
#